data_AF-A0A6L8I269-F1
#
_entry.id   AF-A0A6L8I269-F1
#
_cell.length_a   1.000
_cell.length_b   1.000
_cell.length_c   1.000
_cell.angle_alpha   90.00
_cell.angle_beta   90.00
_cell.angle_gamma   90.00
#
_symmetry.space_group_name_H-M   'P 1'
#
loop_
_entity.id
_entity.type
_entity.pdbx_description
1 polymer ?
#
loop_
_entity_poly.entity_id
_entity_poly.type
_entity_poly.pdbx_seq_one_letter_code
_entity_poly.pdbx_strand_id
1 'polypeptide(L)'
;MQTYPDAPWRYAVAVTPMIPWVFIVGAYVRYYRRMDELHQRMALEAFAFAFAGTALLTFTYGFLDFAGAPRINWWFVWPLMAALWIIGGFVARKHWL
;
A
#
# COMPACT_ATOMS: atom_id res chain seq x y z
N MET A 1 11.44 -17.30 22.09
CA MET A 1 12.36 -16.62 23.03
C MET A 1 12.64 -15.22 22.49
N GLN A 2 12.16 -14.16 23.14
CA GLN A 2 12.62 -12.80 22.85
C GLN A 2 13.95 -12.60 23.58
N THR A 3 15.05 -12.46 22.84
CA THR A 3 16.40 -12.47 23.40
C THR A 3 16.72 -11.20 24.20
N TYR A 4 15.99 -10.10 24.00
CA TYR A 4 16.16 -8.83 24.73
C TYR A 4 14.81 -8.07 24.87
N PRO A 5 14.04 -8.27 25.97
CA PRO A 5 12.72 -7.66 26.17
C PRO A 5 12.75 -6.13 26.33
N ASP A 6 13.71 -5.63 27.10
CA ASP A 6 13.76 -4.25 27.59
C ASP A 6 14.79 -3.37 26.83
N ALA A 7 15.42 -3.93 25.80
CA ALA A 7 16.41 -3.21 25.00
C ALA A 7 15.74 -2.15 24.10
N PRO A 8 15.98 -0.85 24.31
CA PRO A 8 15.34 0.21 23.53
C PRO A 8 15.74 0.18 22.05
N TRP A 9 16.93 -0.36 21.73
CA TRP A 9 17.46 -0.46 20.36
C TRP A 9 16.80 -1.58 19.52
N ARG A 10 16.04 -2.49 20.13
CA ARG A 10 15.44 -3.64 19.44
C ARG A 10 14.53 -3.21 18.29
N TYR A 11 13.75 -2.15 18.49
CA TYR A 11 12.87 -1.62 17.44
C TYR A 11 13.66 -0.98 16.30
N ALA A 12 14.74 -0.26 16.61
CA ALA A 12 15.61 0.32 15.58
C ALA A 12 16.22 -0.77 14.68
N VAL A 13 16.72 -1.86 15.29
CA VAL A 13 17.27 -3.01 14.55
C VAL A 13 16.21 -3.74 13.74
N ALA A 14 15.00 -3.90 14.28
CA ALA A 14 13.89 -4.53 13.57
C ALA A 14 13.44 -3.75 12.32
N VAL A 15 13.63 -2.42 12.31
CA VAL A 15 13.29 -1.54 11.18
C VAL A 15 14.42 -1.41 10.16
N THR A 16 15.65 -1.82 10.47
CA THR A 16 16.80 -1.79 9.55
C THR A 16 16.52 -2.30 8.12
N PRO A 17 15.75 -3.39 7.91
CA PRO A 17 15.39 -3.86 6.56
C PRO A 17 14.54 -2.86 5.74
N MET A 18 14.00 -1.81 6.38
CA MET A 18 13.22 -0.76 5.73
C MET A 18 14.09 0.35 5.12
N ILE A 19 15.39 0.43 5.44
CA ILE A 19 16.28 1.47 4.88
C ILE A 19 16.32 1.44 3.34
N PRO A 20 16.47 0.27 2.67
CA PRO A 20 16.41 0.20 1.21
C PRO A 20 15.09 0.72 0.61
N TRP A 21 13.97 0.60 1.33
CA TRP A 21 12.67 1.03 0.83
C TRP A 21 12.58 2.54 0.59
N VAL A 22 13.31 3.34 1.36
CA VAL A 22 13.38 4.80 1.13
C VAL A 22 13.94 5.11 -0.25
N PHE A 23 14.98 4.38 -0.68
CA PHE A 23 15.56 4.53 -2.02
C PHE A 23 14.61 4.04 -3.11
N ILE A 24 13.88 2.95 -2.86
CA ILE A 24 12.85 2.43 -3.78
C ILE A 24 11.76 3.48 -4.01
N VAL A 25 11.25 4.11 -2.95
CA VAL A 25 10.25 5.18 -3.07
C VAL A 25 10.79 6.34 -3.91
N GLY A 26 12.03 6.78 -3.66
CA GLY A 26 12.66 7.85 -4.44
C GLY A 26 12.86 7.48 -5.92
N ALA A 27 13.23 6.23 -6.21
CA ALA A 27 13.35 5.71 -7.57
C ALA A 27 11.99 5.66 -8.27
N TYR A 28 10.95 5.21 -7.57
CA TYR A 28 9.58 5.12 -8.07
C TYR A 28 9.02 6.51 -8.40
N VAL A 29 9.16 7.49 -7.51
CA VAL A 29 8.74 8.88 -7.77
C VAL A 29 9.47 9.46 -8.98
N ARG A 30 10.78 9.20 -9.11
CA ARG A 30 11.57 9.63 -10.28
C ARG A 30 11.09 8.98 -11.57
N TYR A 31 10.71 7.71 -11.52
CA TYR A 31 10.17 6.98 -12.67
C TYR A 31 8.85 7.60 -13.13
N TYR A 32 7.90 7.85 -12.24
CA TYR A 32 6.61 8.48 -12.58
C TYR A 32 6.76 9.89 -13.15
N ARG A 33 7.70 10.69 -12.62
CA ARG A 33 7.97 12.05 -13.14
C ARG A 33 8.57 12.07 -14.54
N ARG A 34 9.07 10.95 -15.04
CA ARG A 34 9.64 10.81 -16.39
C ARG A 34 8.66 10.14 -17.37
N MET A 35 7.49 9.72 -16.90
CA MET A 35 6.44 9.20 -17.76
C MET A 35 5.77 10.31 -18.54
N ASP A 36 5.20 9.95 -19.68
CA ASP A 36 4.29 10.80 -20.44
C ASP A 36 3.05 11.15 -19.59
N GLU A 37 2.45 12.31 -19.85
CA GLU A 37 1.31 12.85 -19.10
C GLU A 37 0.11 11.90 -19.10
N LEU A 38 -0.17 11.24 -20.23
CA LEU A 38 -1.27 10.28 -20.35
C LEU A 38 -1.05 9.09 -19.40
N HIS A 39 0.15 8.51 -19.41
CA HIS A 39 0.50 7.38 -18.55
C HIS A 39 0.48 7.77 -17.07
N GLN A 40 0.94 8.98 -16.73
CA GLN A 40 0.89 9.49 -15.37
C GLN A 40 -0.56 9.67 -14.89
N ARG A 41 -1.45 10.23 -15.72
CA ARG A 41 -2.88 10.37 -15.40
C ARG A 41 -3.55 9.02 -15.17
N MET A 42 -3.37 8.06 -16.07
CA MET A 42 -3.93 6.70 -15.91
C MET A 42 -3.46 6.05 -14.62
N ALA A 43 -2.17 6.18 -14.29
CA ALA A 43 -1.64 5.56 -13.09
C ALA A 43 -2.12 6.26 -11.80
N LEU A 44 -2.30 7.58 -11.82
CA LEU A 44 -2.89 8.33 -10.72
C LEU A 44 -4.36 7.95 -10.51
N GLU A 45 -5.15 7.81 -11.58
CA GLU A 45 -6.53 7.32 -11.51
C GLU A 45 -6.60 5.92 -10.90
N ALA A 46 -5.74 5.01 -11.37
CA ALA A 46 -5.64 3.66 -10.83
C ALA A 46 -5.25 3.65 -9.35
N PHE A 47 -4.29 4.49 -8.96
CA PHE A 47 -3.84 4.60 -7.58
C PHE A 47 -4.93 5.21 -6.69
N ALA A 48 -5.64 6.25 -7.15
CA ALA A 48 -6.74 6.86 -6.43
C ALA A 48 -7.88 5.87 -6.18
N PHE A 49 -8.24 5.07 -7.19
CA PHE A 49 -9.22 4.00 -7.04
C PHE A 49 -8.76 2.95 -6.01
N ALA A 50 -7.50 2.50 -6.11
CA ALA A 50 -6.94 1.53 -5.18
C ALA A 50 -6.93 2.04 -3.74
N PHE A 51 -6.52 3.29 -3.56
CA PHE A 51 -6.44 3.95 -2.27
C PHE A 51 -7.83 4.09 -1.64
N ALA A 52 -8.80 4.64 -2.39
CA ALA A 52 -10.17 4.83 -1.91
C ALA A 52 -10.86 3.49 -1.61
N GLY A 53 -10.73 2.51 -2.49
CA GLY A 53 -11.29 1.18 -2.29
C GLY A 53 -10.66 0.45 -1.11
N THR A 54 -9.35 0.56 -0.93
CA THR A 54 -8.66 -0.03 0.24
C THR A 54 -9.12 0.63 1.52
N ALA A 55 -9.19 1.97 1.57
CA ALA A 55 -9.67 2.71 2.75
C ALA A 55 -11.10 2.34 3.11
N LEU A 56 -12.00 2.22 2.12
CA LEU A 56 -13.37 1.79 2.35
C LEU A 56 -13.41 0.39 2.99
N LEU A 57 -12.65 -0.57 2.45
CA LEU A 57 -12.64 -1.95 2.94
C LEU A 57 -11.97 -2.09 4.31
N THR A 58 -10.86 -1.40 4.56
CA THR A 58 -10.17 -1.44 5.86
C THR A 58 -10.99 -0.78 6.95
N PHE A 59 -11.68 0.34 6.66
CA PHE A 59 -12.61 0.93 7.63
C PHE A 59 -13.82 0.05 7.87
N THR A 60 -14.41 -0.53 6.81
CA THR A 60 -15.49 -1.51 6.95
C THR A 60 -15.05 -2.66 7.87
N TYR A 61 -13.84 -3.18 7.68
CA TYR A 61 -13.30 -4.23 8.54
C TYR A 61 -13.04 -3.76 9.96
N GLY A 62 -12.55 -2.53 10.16
CA GLY A 62 -12.39 -1.93 11.48
C GLY A 62 -13.71 -1.84 12.24
N PHE A 63 -14.81 -1.49 11.56
CA PHE A 63 -16.15 -1.53 12.15
C PHE A 63 -16.60 -2.95 12.51
N LEU A 64 -16.29 -3.93 11.66
CA LEU A 64 -16.57 -5.34 11.94
C LEU A 64 -15.73 -5.86 13.12
N ASP A 65 -14.49 -5.40 13.31
CA ASP A 65 -13.66 -5.74 14.47
C ASP A 65 -14.32 -5.24 15.78
N PHE A 66 -14.94 -4.05 15.78
CA PHE A 66 -15.75 -3.60 16.92
C PHE A 66 -16.98 -4.47 17.19
N ALA A 67 -17.50 -5.17 16.17
CA ALA A 67 -18.61 -6.12 16.30
C ALA A 67 -18.17 -7.56 16.63
N GLY A 68 -16.87 -7.80 16.83
CA GLY A 68 -16.31 -9.11 17.21
C GLY A 68 -15.82 -9.97 16.05
N ALA A 69 -15.60 -9.39 14.86
CA ALA A 69 -14.96 -10.10 13.76
C ALA A 69 -13.51 -10.55 14.12
N PRO A 70 -12.97 -11.61 13.48
CA PRO A 70 -11.62 -12.08 13.76
C PRO A 70 -10.55 -11.01 13.47
N ARG A 71 -9.44 -10.98 14.21
CA ARG A 71 -8.36 -10.05 13.87
C ARG A 71 -7.59 -10.52 12.64
N ILE A 72 -7.57 -9.71 11.60
CA ILE A 72 -6.78 -9.95 10.38
C ILE A 72 -5.42 -9.25 10.51
N ASN A 73 -4.39 -9.88 9.96
CA ASN A 73 -3.06 -9.30 9.93
C ASN A 73 -2.99 -8.13 8.93
N TRP A 74 -2.39 -7.01 9.33
CA TRP A 74 -2.14 -5.84 8.48
C TRP A 74 -1.37 -6.18 7.18
N TRP A 75 -0.64 -7.30 7.15
CA TRP A 75 -0.01 -7.82 5.94
C TRP A 75 -0.99 -8.06 4.78
N PHE A 76 -2.27 -8.30 5.03
CA PHE A 76 -3.30 -8.49 3.99
C PHE A 76 -3.76 -7.19 3.32
N VAL A 77 -3.49 -6.03 3.94
CA VAL A 77 -3.87 -4.73 3.38
C VAL A 77 -3.07 -4.43 2.11
N TRP A 78 -1.80 -4.82 2.06
CA TRP A 78 -0.96 -4.57 0.90
C TRP A 78 -1.40 -5.37 -0.34
N PRO A 79 -1.63 -6.70 -0.28
CA PRO A 79 -2.22 -7.46 -1.38
C PRO A 79 -3.59 -6.94 -1.81
N LEU A 80 -4.43 -6.52 -0.86
CA LEU A 80 -5.74 -5.93 -1.18
C LEU A 80 -5.59 -4.65 -2.02
N MET A 81 -4.73 -3.74 -1.59
CA MET A 81 -4.44 -2.51 -2.32
C MET A 81 -3.83 -2.80 -3.69
N ALA A 82 -2.90 -3.77 -3.78
CA ALA A 82 -2.30 -4.17 -5.05
C ALA A 82 -3.34 -4.74 -6.02
N ALA A 83 -4.27 -5.56 -5.55
CA ALA A 83 -5.36 -6.09 -6.38
C ALA A 83 -6.27 -4.97 -6.90
N LEU A 84 -6.67 -4.04 -6.03
CA LEU A 84 -7.48 -2.88 -6.43
C LEU A 84 -6.73 -1.96 -7.39
N TRP A 85 -5.42 -1.80 -7.24
CA TRP A 85 -4.59 -1.01 -8.14
C TRP A 85 -4.48 -1.62 -9.53
N ILE A 86 -4.31 -2.95 -9.62
CA ILE A 86 -4.34 -3.66 -10.89
C ILE A 86 -5.69 -3.47 -11.59
N ILE A 87 -6.79 -3.64 -10.85
CA ILE A 87 -8.15 -3.43 -11.36
C ILE A 87 -8.34 -1.99 -11.84
N GLY A 88 -7.95 -1.00 -11.03
CA GLY A 88 -8.01 0.41 -11.37
C GLY A 88 -7.20 0.73 -12.63
N GLY A 89 -6.03 0.09 -12.81
CA GLY A 89 -5.20 0.23 -14.00
C GLY A 89 -5.84 -0.34 -15.26
N PHE A 90 -6.55 -1.47 -15.17
CA PHE A 90 -7.33 -2.01 -16.29
C PHE A 90 -8.50 -1.11 -16.67
N VAL A 91 -9.22 -0.58 -15.68
CA VAL A 91 -10.35 0.33 -15.92
C VAL A 91 -9.87 1.64 -16.55
N ALA A 92 -8.81 2.25 -16.03
CA ALA A 92 -8.23 3.47 -16.57
C ALA A 92 -7.75 3.25 -18.01
N ARG A 93 -7.04 2.16 -18.31
CA ARG A 93 -6.61 1.86 -19.69
C ARG A 93 -7.78 1.76 -20.67
N LYS A 94 -8.89 1.13 -20.28
CA LYS A 94 -10.08 1.02 -21.14
C LYS A 94 -10.76 2.37 -21.39
N HIS A 95 -10.65 3.32 -20.46
CA HIS A 95 -11.27 4.65 -20.60
C HIS A 95 -10.58 5.53 -21.64
N TRP A 96 -9.28 5.32 -21.87
CA TRP A 96 -8.42 6.16 -22.70
C TRP A 96 -7.97 5.50 -24.03
N LEU A 97 -8.42 4.26 -24.31
CA LEU A 97 -8.24 3.52 -25.57
C LEU A 97 -9.54 3.55 -26.38
#